data_AF-A0A535EHL0-F1
#
_entry.id   AF-A0A535EHL0-F1
#
_cell.length_a   1.000
_cell.length_b   1.000
_cell.length_c   1.000
_cell.angle_alpha   90.00
_cell.angle_beta   90.00
_cell.angle_gamma   90.00
#
_symmetry.space_group_name_H-M   'P 1'
#
loop_
_entity.id
_entity.type
_entity.pdbx_description
1 polymer ?
#
loop_
_entity_poly.entity_id
_entity_poly.type
_entity_poly.pdbx_seq_one_letter_code
_entity_poly.pdbx_strand_id
1 'polypeptide(L)'
;MLALVERATDRGLRLAVPAGVVAQTWRGGRQARLSRLLRAPSAEIVPLDELAARAAGVLCGRTGIADVVDASVVVCARERNHQVVSCDPDDLLALDPTLRVAVP
;
A
#
# COMPACT_ATOMS: atom_id res chain seq x y z
N MET A 1 13.58 -0.15 0.67
CA MET A 1 12.23 0.29 1.09
C MET A 1 12.25 1.31 2.24
N LEU A 2 12.55 0.94 3.49
CA LEU A 2 12.53 1.88 4.64
C LEU A 2 13.34 3.17 4.42
N ALA A 3 14.55 3.09 3.87
CA ALA A 3 15.36 4.29 3.57
C ALA A 3 14.77 5.19 2.47
N LEU A 4 13.94 4.66 1.56
CA LEU A 4 13.21 5.48 0.60
C LEU A 4 12.07 6.21 1.30
N VAL A 5 11.40 5.53 2.21
CA VAL A 5 10.28 6.06 2.98
C VAL A 5 10.73 7.13 3.98
N GLU A 6 11.88 6.93 4.65
CA GLU A 6 12.54 7.93 5.49
C GLU A 6 12.87 9.18 4.65
N ARG A 7 13.51 9.01 3.49
CA ARG A 7 13.77 10.13 2.56
C ARG A 7 12.50 10.84 2.07
N ALA A 8 11.42 10.12 1.82
CA ALA A 8 10.14 10.70 1.44
C ALA A 8 9.55 11.54 2.59
N THR A 9 9.66 11.03 3.82
CA THR A 9 9.25 11.73 5.04
C THR A 9 10.09 12.99 5.29
N ASP A 10 11.41 12.90 5.14
CA ASP A 10 12.33 14.04 5.28
C ASP A 10 12.03 15.15 4.26
N ARG A 11 11.46 14.79 3.10
CA ARG A 11 11.00 15.72 2.06
C ARG A 11 9.58 16.23 2.29
N GLY A 12 8.94 15.88 3.41
CA GLY A 12 7.58 16.29 3.74
C GLY A 12 6.50 15.63 2.88
N LEU A 13 6.80 14.53 2.17
CA LEU A 13 5.80 13.81 1.41
C LEU A 13 4.86 13.07 2.37
N ARG A 14 3.56 13.14 2.07
CA ARG A 14 2.55 12.36 2.79
C ARG A 14 2.55 10.92 2.31
N LEU A 15 2.57 10.00 3.25
CA LEU A 15 2.60 8.56 3.02
C LEU A 15 1.23 8.00 3.37
N ALA A 16 0.60 7.34 2.40
CA ALA A 16 -0.61 6.56 2.63
C ALA A 16 -0.21 5.08 2.80
N VAL A 17 -0.58 4.48 3.92
CA VAL A 17 -0.31 3.06 4.21
C VAL A 17 -1.66 2.35 4.38
N PRO A 18 -2.10 1.53 3.41
CA PRO A 18 -3.33 0.76 3.54
C PRO A 18 -3.32 -0.14 4.79
N ALA A 19 -4.42 -0.18 5.53
CA ALA A 19 -4.53 -0.96 6.77
C ALA A 19 -4.29 -2.46 6.54
N GLY A 20 -4.64 -2.99 5.37
CA GLY A 20 -4.33 -4.38 4.99
C GLY A 20 -2.82 -4.67 4.98
N VAL A 21 -2.00 -3.72 4.52
CA VAL A 21 -0.53 -3.84 4.54
C VAL A 21 -0.01 -3.82 5.98
N VAL A 22 -0.60 -3.00 6.85
CA VAL A 22 -0.27 -3.02 8.29
C VAL A 22 -0.59 -4.38 8.90
N ALA A 23 -1.76 -4.96 8.60
CA ALA A 23 -2.13 -6.29 9.08
C ALA A 23 -1.16 -7.38 8.58
N GLN A 24 -0.85 -7.39 7.28
CA GLN A 24 0.05 -8.37 6.67
C GLN A 24 1.47 -8.28 7.24
N THR A 25 1.97 -7.07 7.49
CA THR A 25 3.29 -6.88 8.11
C THR A 25 3.33 -7.31 9.57
N TRP A 26 2.24 -7.12 10.33
CA TRP A 26 2.13 -7.57 11.72
C TRP A 26 1.97 -9.08 11.89
N ARG A 27 1.50 -9.79 10.85
CA ARG A 27 1.40 -11.27 10.85
C ARG A 27 2.73 -11.95 11.21
N GLY A 28 3.86 -11.35 10.82
CA GLY A 28 5.21 -11.86 11.12
C GLY A 28 5.80 -11.39 12.46
N GLY A 29 5.05 -10.66 13.28
CA GLY A 29 5.50 -10.11 14.56
C GLY A 29 5.91 -8.64 14.50
N ARG A 30 6.49 -8.15 15.60
CA ARG A 30 6.71 -6.70 15.84
C ARG A 30 7.84 -6.14 14.98
N GLN A 31 7.49 -5.19 14.10
CA GLN A 31 8.43 -4.47 13.23
C GLN A 31 8.77 -3.08 13.80
N ALA A 32 9.88 -2.95 14.52
CA ALA A 32 10.22 -1.70 15.22
C ALA A 32 10.41 -0.48 14.29
N ARG A 33 11.02 -0.69 13.11
CA ARG A 33 11.22 0.39 12.13
C ARG A 33 9.91 0.84 11.48
N LEU A 34 9.07 -0.12 11.08
CA LEU A 34 7.74 0.16 10.53
C LEU A 34 6.84 0.85 11.57
N SER A 35 6.90 0.41 12.83
CA SER A 35 6.17 1.05 13.94
C SER A 35 6.55 2.52 14.12
N ARG A 36 7.82 2.88 13.92
CA ARG A 36 8.29 4.27 13.98
C ARG A 36 7.76 5.08 12.80
N LEU A 37 7.84 4.50 11.60
CA LEU A 37 7.31 5.13 10.39
C LEU A 37 5.82 5.46 10.53
N LEU A 38 5.01 4.49 10.98
CA LEU A 38 3.55 4.66 11.13
C LEU A 38 3.17 5.70 12.20
N ARG A 39 4.11 6.11 13.06
CA ARG A 39 3.91 7.18 14.06
C ARG A 39 4.37 8.54 13.55
N ALA A 40 5.02 8.62 12.38
CA ALA A 40 5.44 9.89 11.81
C ALA A 40 4.20 10.73 11.42
N PRO A 41 4.19 12.06 11.63
CA PRO A 41 3.06 12.92 11.25
C PRO A 41 2.74 12.91 9.75
N SER A 42 3.72 12.51 8.92
CA SER A 42 3.57 12.37 7.47
C SER A 42 2.88 11.07 7.06
N ALA A 43 2.72 10.10 7.96
CA ALA A 43 2.15 8.79 7.67
C ALA A 43 0.67 8.72 8.08
N GLU A 44 -0.18 8.32 7.14
CA GLU A 44 -1.59 8.06 7.34
C GLU A 44 -1.85 6.56 7.12
N ILE A 45 -2.42 5.89 8.12
CA ILE A 45 -2.98 4.56 7.92
C ILE A 45 -4.36 4.73 7.26
N VAL A 46 -4.49 4.25 6.04
CA VAL A 46 -5.73 4.36 5.26
C VAL A 46 -6.62 3.15 5.58
N PRO A 47 -7.83 3.33 6.13
CA PRO A 47 -8.75 2.23 6.41
C PRO A 47 -9.15 1.49 5.13
N LEU A 48 -9.38 0.18 5.25
CA LEU A 48 -10.11 -0.59 4.25
C LEU A 48 -11.59 -0.56 4.63
N ASP A 49 -12.29 0.49 4.22
CA ASP A 49 -13.72 0.66 4.48
C ASP A 49 -14.59 -0.17 3.53
N GLU A 50 -15.92 -0.07 3.66
CA GLU A 50 -16.84 -0.86 2.85
C GLU A 50 -16.65 -0.63 1.33
N LEU A 51 -16.47 0.62 0.92
CA LEU A 51 -16.35 0.97 -0.51
C LEU A 51 -15.04 0.41 -1.08
N ALA A 52 -13.93 0.66 -0.37
CA ALA A 52 -12.62 0.16 -0.75
C ALA A 52 -12.56 -1.38 -0.74
N ALA A 53 -13.22 -2.02 0.23
CA ALA A 53 -13.29 -3.48 0.32
C ALA A 53 -14.04 -4.09 -0.88
N ARG A 54 -15.19 -3.53 -1.26
CA ARG A 54 -15.94 -3.96 -2.45
C ARG A 54 -15.11 -3.75 -3.73
N ALA A 55 -14.47 -2.60 -3.87
CA ALA A 55 -13.61 -2.30 -5.02
C ALA A 55 -12.45 -3.29 -5.14
N ALA A 56 -11.77 -3.60 -4.03
CA ALA A 56 -10.69 -4.58 -4.00
C ALA A 56 -11.19 -5.98 -4.41
N GLY A 57 -12.34 -6.42 -3.87
CA GLY A 57 -12.95 -7.70 -4.23
C GLY A 57 -13.35 -7.79 -5.71
N VAL A 58 -13.92 -6.73 -6.28
CA VAL A 58 -14.22 -6.65 -7.72
C VAL A 58 -12.96 -6.71 -8.56
N LEU A 59 -11.89 -6.01 -8.15
CA LEU A 59 -10.61 -6.02 -8.84
C LEU A 59 -10.03 -7.45 -8.86
N CYS A 60 -9.95 -8.10 -7.71
CA CYS A 60 -9.55 -9.52 -7.59
C CYS A 60 -10.37 -10.43 -8.52
N GLY A 61 -11.70 -10.30 -8.51
CA GLY A 61 -12.57 -11.13 -9.35
C GLY A 61 -12.36 -10.92 -10.85
N ARG A 62 -11.97 -9.71 -11.28
CA ARG A 62 -11.70 -9.40 -12.69
C ARG A 62 -10.34 -9.89 -13.17
N THR A 63 -9.34 -9.92 -12.29
CA THR A 63 -7.96 -10.29 -12.64
C THR A 63 -7.65 -11.75 -12.31
N GLY A 64 -8.48 -12.41 -11.51
CA GLY A 64 -8.22 -13.77 -11.00
C GLY A 64 -7.19 -13.81 -9.87
N ILE A 65 -6.76 -12.66 -9.35
CA ILE A 65 -5.76 -12.57 -8.28
C ILE A 65 -6.47 -12.59 -6.93
N ALA A 66 -6.06 -13.51 -6.05
CA ALA A 66 -6.73 -13.73 -4.77
C ALA A 66 -6.24 -12.82 -3.63
N ASP A 67 -5.11 -12.12 -3.82
CA ASP A 67 -4.56 -11.26 -2.77
C ASP A 67 -5.34 -9.93 -2.65
N VAL A 68 -6.25 -9.91 -1.67
CA VAL A 68 -7.07 -8.72 -1.37
C VAL A 68 -6.26 -7.57 -0.77
N VAL A 69 -5.10 -7.85 -0.16
CA VAL A 69 -4.24 -6.79 0.38
C VAL A 69 -3.60 -6.05 -0.77
N ASP A 70 -3.05 -6.75 -1.76
CA ASP A 70 -2.49 -6.12 -2.96
C ASP A 70 -3.56 -5.35 -3.73
N ALA A 71 -4.76 -5.93 -3.90
CA ALA A 71 -5.88 -5.21 -4.51
C ALA A 71 -6.26 -3.94 -3.73
N SER A 72 -6.22 -3.97 -2.39
CA SER A 72 -6.48 -2.78 -1.56
C SER A 72 -5.42 -1.69 -1.73
N VAL A 73 -4.15 -2.07 -2.00
CA VAL A 73 -3.08 -1.12 -2.32
C VAL A 73 -3.36 -0.42 -3.64
N VAL A 74 -3.75 -1.18 -4.68
CA VAL A 74 -4.09 -0.63 -5.99
C VAL A 74 -5.26 0.33 -5.90
N VAL A 75 -6.34 -0.06 -5.21
CA VAL A 75 -7.53 0.80 -5.00
C VAL A 75 -7.14 2.10 -4.29
N CYS A 76 -6.43 2.02 -3.16
CA CYS A 76 -5.98 3.19 -2.41
C CYS A 76 -5.10 4.12 -3.25
N ALA A 77 -4.16 3.56 -4.03
CA ALA A 77 -3.29 4.34 -4.91
C ALA A 77 -4.08 5.05 -6.01
N ARG A 78 -5.11 4.41 -6.57
CA ARG A 78 -5.96 4.99 -7.61
C ARG A 78 -6.85 6.10 -7.11
N GLU A 79 -7.54 5.88 -6.00
CA GLU A 79 -8.43 6.89 -5.40
C GLU A 79 -7.67 8.17 -5.03
N ARG A 80 -6.41 8.03 -4.60
CA ARG A 80 -5.57 9.15 -4.17
C ARG A 80 -4.67 9.71 -5.28
N ASN A 81 -4.70 9.10 -6.47
CA ASN A 81 -3.75 9.40 -7.54
C ASN A 81 -2.29 9.41 -7.06
N HIS A 82 -1.91 8.40 -6.27
CA HIS A 82 -0.56 8.23 -5.73
C HIS A 82 0.30 7.34 -6.63
N GLN A 83 1.61 7.38 -6.39
CA GLN A 83 2.56 6.37 -6.87
C GLN A 83 2.81 5.39 -5.72
N VAL A 84 2.85 4.10 -5.99
CA VAL A 84 3.13 3.08 -4.97
C VAL A 84 4.60 2.66 -5.01
N VAL A 85 5.17 2.42 -3.84
CA VAL A 85 6.52 1.91 -3.69
C VAL A 85 6.41 0.43 -3.32
N SER A 86 6.91 -0.46 -4.17
CA SER A 86 6.94 -1.91 -3.91
C SER A 86 8.31 -2.48 -4.26
N CYS A 87 8.76 -3.47 -3.49
CA CYS A 87 9.92 -4.28 -3.89
C CYS A 87 9.54 -5.34 -4.93
N ASP A 88 8.26 -5.65 -5.03
CA ASP A 88 7.69 -6.55 -6.04
C ASP A 88 6.58 -5.80 -6.80
N PRO A 89 6.92 -5.07 -7.86
CA PRO A 89 5.95 -4.32 -8.64
C PRO A 89 5.07 -5.25 -9.50
N ASP A 90 5.53 -6.45 -9.82
CA ASP A 90 4.88 -7.32 -10.80
C ASP A 90 3.52 -7.81 -10.28
N ASP A 91 3.42 -8.14 -8.99
CA ASP A 91 2.16 -8.52 -8.34
C ASP A 91 1.09 -7.41 -8.44
N LEU A 92 1.51 -6.15 -8.27
CA LEU A 92 0.60 -5.00 -8.37
C LEU A 92 0.25 -4.65 -9.82
N LEU A 93 1.19 -4.84 -10.75
CA LEU A 93 0.97 -4.60 -12.18
C LEU A 93 0.10 -5.69 -12.81
N ALA A 94 0.09 -6.90 -12.24
CA ALA A 94 -0.85 -7.96 -12.62
C ALA A 94 -2.31 -7.59 -12.27
N LEU A 95 -2.51 -6.80 -11.21
CA LEU A 95 -3.81 -6.23 -10.83
C LEU A 95 -4.19 -5.04 -11.71
N ASP A 96 -3.24 -4.13 -11.97
CA ASP A 96 -3.44 -2.94 -12.78
C ASP A 96 -2.16 -2.56 -13.55
N PRO A 97 -2.07 -2.89 -14.85
CA PRO A 97 -0.89 -2.64 -15.66
C PRO A 97 -0.53 -1.16 -15.85
N THR A 98 -1.47 -0.25 -15.54
CA THR A 98 -1.27 1.20 -15.71
C THR A 98 -0.88 1.88 -14.40
N LEU A 99 -0.66 1.11 -13.33
CA LEU A 99 -0.33 1.63 -12.00
C LEU A 99 1.07 2.26 -12.02
N ARG A 100 1.22 3.42 -11.39
CA ARG A 100 2.54 4.04 -11.21
C ARG A 100 3.22 3.40 -10.02
N VAL A 101 4.27 2.62 -10.28
CA VAL A 101 5.06 1.93 -9.26
C VAL A 101 6.52 2.39 -9.31
N ALA A 102 7.14 2.63 -8.16
CA ALA A 102 8.58 2.78 -8.01
C ALA A 102 9.17 1.59 -7.24
N VAL A 103 10.31 1.10 -7.70
CA VAL A 103 11.13 0.14 -6.97
C VAL A 103 12.11 0.93 -6.07
N PRO A 104 12.23 0.59 -4.78
CA PRO A 104 12.99 1.36 -3.80
C PRO A 104 14.51 1.19 -3.82
#